data_AF-A0A498S4J4-F1
#
_entry.id   AF-A0A498S4J4-F1
#
_cell.length_a   1.000
_cell.length_b   1.000
_cell.length_c   1.000
_cell.angle_alpha   90.00
_cell.angle_beta   90.00
_cell.angle_gamma   90.00
#
_symmetry.space_group_name_H-M   'P 1'
#
loop_
_entity.id
_entity.type
_entity.pdbx_description
1 polymer ?
#
loop_
_entity_poly.entity_id
_entity_poly.type
_entity_poly.pdbx_seq_one_letter_code
_entity_poly.pdbx_strand_id
1 'polypeptide(L)'
;MTEREISKIEQRKVYFGTDRAMLQHRCEWDDYHLECPERLNAVLAKLENSGLLNRCVHLKSRKADLDELCLVHSRVYVEGIAKTRTMNLEELERFASTFDDVYFNNYSYEAATISVGVSLQAMEAVLSDEKRKSSSFAAIRPPGHHASHEKACGFCIFNNVAICAKKARNLGIEKILIIDWDVHAGQGTQYAIADDPKIKLISIHRYQHGLFWPNLPENKNTINVPLNALGMGDSEYIAFIQHFVIPIIQDFMPGLILVSSGFDAAFGDEEGNMNVSPAGYYWMTKLVLNAAIAVGAPLCMLMEGGYFIDSLAYDVQFCIEALLGDPEPDIQLELCNNVFLHSLHSAILFYAHEFPSLQLLADVTCHIRMRCFIPKITLIHTEYKYQKVSNDEKNVYPTRGIYSRPAESVIRCLRQELEEMILSNSCCKKNNETISLAFTEKIDESENTETELHTEVNDLERRTVVDFMQLHVLIFLYFLNRVFNISSSDWKVNDIVRL
;
A
#
# COMPACT_ATOMS: atom_id res chain seq x y z
N MET A 1 -34.82 18.91 21.23
CA MET A 1 -33.40 18.62 20.92
C MET A 1 -33.36 18.22 19.47
N THR A 2 -32.78 19.06 18.62
CA THR A 2 -32.80 18.91 17.15
C THR A 2 -31.70 17.96 16.71
N GLU A 3 -31.84 17.37 15.52
CA GLU A 3 -30.84 16.52 14.84
C GLU A 3 -29.42 17.11 14.77
N ARG A 4 -29.23 18.38 15.14
CA ARG A 4 -27.93 19.05 15.31
C ARG A 4 -27.14 18.62 16.56
N GLU A 5 -27.72 17.86 17.49
CA GLU A 5 -27.04 17.38 18.70
C GLU A 5 -26.60 15.90 18.62
N ILE A 6 -26.97 15.20 17.54
CA ILE A 6 -26.59 13.80 17.30
C ILE A 6 -25.34 13.79 16.40
N SER A 7 -24.21 13.41 16.99
CA SER A 7 -22.88 13.21 16.39
C SER A 7 -21.97 14.45 16.20
N LYS A 8 -21.52 15.04 17.31
CA LYS A 8 -20.12 15.50 17.34
C LYS A 8 -19.21 14.26 17.39
N ILE A 9 -19.17 13.48 16.30
CA ILE A 9 -18.00 12.63 16.07
C ILE A 9 -16.87 13.62 15.91
N GLU A 10 -15.94 13.62 16.85
CA GLU A 10 -14.76 14.46 16.78
C GLU A 10 -14.05 14.14 15.46
N GLN A 11 -14.14 15.06 14.49
CA GLN A 11 -13.69 14.84 13.13
C GLN A 11 -12.17 14.58 13.17
N ARG A 12 -11.75 13.40 12.71
CA ARG A 12 -10.35 12.99 12.74
C ARG A 12 -9.52 13.97 11.92
N LYS A 13 -8.35 14.37 12.45
CA LYS A 13 -7.45 15.26 11.72
C LYS A 13 -6.73 14.49 10.63
N VAL A 14 -6.86 14.96 9.40
CA VAL A 14 -6.07 14.50 8.26
C VAL A 14 -5.09 15.60 7.89
N TYR A 15 -3.80 15.33 8.03
CA TYR A 15 -2.75 16.26 7.61
C TYR A 15 -2.39 16.03 6.14
N PHE A 16 -2.24 17.10 5.37
CA PHE A 16 -1.85 17.03 3.98
C PHE A 16 -0.58 17.83 3.73
N GLY A 17 0.42 17.20 3.11
CA GLY A 17 1.70 17.83 2.80
C GLY A 17 2.02 17.77 1.31
N THR A 18 2.46 18.89 0.74
CA THR A 18 2.96 18.97 -0.64
C THR A 18 3.76 20.26 -0.84
N ASP A 19 4.44 20.38 -1.99
CA ASP A 19 5.09 21.60 -2.45
C ASP A 19 5.21 21.60 -3.98
N ARG A 20 4.72 22.65 -4.64
CA ARG A 20 4.77 22.78 -6.10
C ARG A 20 6.20 22.99 -6.64
N ALA A 21 7.19 23.32 -5.80
CA ALA A 21 8.59 23.35 -6.21
C ALA A 21 9.09 21.98 -6.72
N MET A 22 8.49 20.88 -6.24
CA MET A 22 8.78 19.54 -6.74
C MET A 22 8.42 19.36 -8.23
N LEU A 23 7.55 20.20 -8.81
CA LEU A 23 7.21 20.16 -10.25
C LEU A 23 8.37 20.58 -11.16
N GLN A 24 9.43 21.19 -10.61
CA GLN A 24 10.61 21.57 -11.39
C GLN A 24 11.52 20.38 -11.73
N HIS A 25 11.41 19.24 -11.01
CA HIS A 25 12.14 18.02 -11.35
C HIS A 25 11.52 17.35 -12.58
N ARG A 26 12.22 17.31 -13.72
CA ARG A 26 11.72 16.70 -14.95
C ARG A 26 12.87 16.16 -15.80
N CYS A 27 12.58 15.16 -16.64
CA CYS A 27 13.52 14.71 -17.66
C CYS A 27 13.62 15.80 -18.75
N GLU A 28 14.85 16.19 -19.10
CA GLU A 28 15.12 17.27 -20.06
C GLU A 28 15.62 16.76 -21.42
N TRP A 29 15.89 15.45 -21.53
CA TRP A 29 16.46 14.83 -22.72
C TRP A 29 15.61 13.71 -23.32
N ASP A 30 14.52 13.33 -22.67
CA ASP A 30 13.52 12.40 -23.21
C ASP A 30 12.14 13.06 -23.23
N ASP A 31 11.47 12.99 -24.39
CA ASP A 31 10.17 13.62 -24.63
C ASP A 31 9.01 12.81 -24.02
N TYR A 32 9.29 11.59 -23.57
CA TYR A 32 8.31 10.77 -22.86
C TYR A 32 8.98 9.94 -21.76
N HIS A 33 8.77 10.36 -20.52
CA HIS A 33 9.19 9.65 -19.32
C HIS A 33 7.99 9.50 -18.39
N LEU A 34 7.81 8.32 -17.79
CA LEU A 34 6.64 8.01 -16.96
C LEU A 34 6.59 8.84 -15.69
N GLU A 35 7.72 8.93 -15.00
CA GLU A 35 7.86 9.86 -13.88
C GLU A 35 8.01 11.28 -14.42
N CYS A 36 6.96 12.09 -14.27
CA CYS A 36 6.88 13.46 -14.79
C CYS A 36 6.13 14.41 -13.81
N PRO A 37 6.34 15.75 -13.92
CA PRO A 37 5.65 16.75 -13.09
C PRO A 37 4.13 16.66 -13.12
N GLU A 38 3.58 16.24 -14.26
CA GLU A 38 2.14 16.15 -14.50
C GLU A 38 1.45 15.20 -13.51
N ARG A 39 2.16 14.19 -12.99
CA ARG A 39 1.67 13.30 -11.92
C ARG A 39 1.20 14.08 -10.69
N LEU A 40 2.11 14.86 -10.09
CA LEU A 40 1.78 15.66 -8.91
C LEU A 40 0.81 16.79 -9.26
N ASN A 41 0.97 17.43 -10.43
CA ASN A 41 0.08 18.52 -10.81
C ASN A 41 -1.38 18.06 -10.97
N ALA A 42 -1.62 16.89 -11.57
CA ALA A 42 -2.95 16.31 -11.73
C ALA A 42 -3.59 15.98 -10.38
N VAL A 43 -2.84 15.35 -9.47
CA VAL A 43 -3.28 15.08 -8.09
C VAL A 43 -3.69 16.37 -7.38
N LEU A 44 -2.83 17.40 -7.39
CA LEU A 44 -3.15 18.67 -6.73
C LEU A 44 -4.37 19.35 -7.36
N ALA A 45 -4.44 19.42 -8.68
CA ALA A 45 -5.60 20.00 -9.36
C ALA A 45 -6.90 19.25 -9.02
N LYS A 46 -6.86 17.92 -8.94
CA LYS A 46 -8.02 17.10 -8.57
C LYS A 46 -8.49 17.40 -7.15
N LEU A 47 -7.59 17.39 -6.18
CA LEU A 47 -7.90 17.63 -4.77
C LEU A 47 -8.34 19.08 -4.49
N GLU A 48 -7.78 20.06 -5.22
CA GLU A 48 -8.22 21.46 -5.20
C GLU A 48 -9.64 21.60 -5.74
N ASN A 49 -9.92 21.02 -6.92
CA ASN A 49 -11.22 21.11 -7.58
C ASN A 49 -12.34 20.36 -6.84
N SER A 50 -12.03 19.26 -6.16
CA SER A 50 -13.00 18.53 -5.31
C SER A 50 -13.27 19.22 -3.98
N GLY A 51 -12.44 20.19 -3.58
CA GLY A 51 -12.52 20.88 -2.29
C GLY A 51 -12.04 20.04 -1.10
N LEU A 52 -11.48 18.85 -1.32
CA LEU A 52 -10.98 17.96 -0.25
C LEU A 52 -9.84 18.61 0.54
N LEU A 53 -8.98 19.38 -0.12
CA LEU A 53 -7.88 20.08 0.56
C LEU A 53 -8.39 21.04 1.64
N ASN A 54 -9.57 21.64 1.48
CA ASN A 54 -10.13 22.57 2.48
C ASN A 54 -10.53 21.87 3.79
N ARG A 55 -10.60 20.53 3.78
CA ARG A 55 -10.96 19.69 4.91
C ARG A 55 -9.74 19.10 5.61
N CYS A 56 -8.55 19.25 5.02
CA CYS A 56 -7.29 18.78 5.56
C CYS A 56 -6.54 19.89 6.31
N VAL A 57 -5.66 19.50 7.23
CA VAL A 57 -4.71 20.41 7.87
C VAL A 57 -3.46 20.48 7.00
N HIS A 58 -3.21 21.65 6.40
CA HIS A 58 -2.07 21.86 5.51
C HIS A 58 -0.76 21.95 6.28
N LEU A 59 0.19 21.09 5.91
CA LEU A 59 1.54 21.11 6.44
C LEU A 59 2.38 22.11 5.67
N LYS A 60 3.23 22.84 6.41
CA LYS A 60 4.23 23.70 5.78
C LYS A 60 5.39 22.84 5.30
N SER A 61 5.66 22.88 4.00
CA SER A 61 6.82 22.19 3.42
C SER A 61 8.14 22.75 3.97
N ARG A 62 9.16 21.89 3.99
CA ARG A 62 10.55 22.24 4.28
C ARG A 62 11.48 21.34 3.48
N LYS A 63 12.76 21.70 3.42
CA LYS A 63 13.82 20.81 2.93
C LYS A 63 14.31 19.95 4.10
N ALA A 64 14.59 18.68 3.83
CA ALA A 64 15.36 17.84 4.74
C ALA A 64 16.81 18.33 4.80
N ASP A 65 17.39 18.32 5.99
CA ASP A 65 18.80 18.66 6.17
C ASP A 65 19.72 17.46 5.89
N LEU A 66 21.04 17.70 5.89
CA LEU A 66 22.02 16.67 5.60
C LEU A 66 21.98 15.52 6.62
N ASP A 67 21.76 15.81 7.91
CA ASP A 67 21.78 14.79 8.96
C ASP A 67 20.55 13.88 8.84
N GLU A 68 19.40 14.44 8.47
CA GLU A 68 18.19 13.68 8.16
C GLU A 68 18.37 12.77 6.95
N LEU A 69 18.96 13.26 5.86
CA LEU A 69 19.26 12.44 4.69
C LEU A 69 20.27 11.33 5.01
N CYS A 70 21.24 11.63 5.88
CA CYS A 70 22.27 10.69 6.32
C CYS A 70 21.77 9.61 7.30
N LEU A 71 20.48 9.62 7.69
CA LEU A 71 19.88 8.49 8.41
C LEU A 71 19.82 7.22 7.56
N VAL A 72 19.79 7.36 6.23
CA VAL A 72 19.73 6.25 5.28
C VAL A 72 20.88 6.30 4.28
N HIS A 73 21.26 7.49 3.81
CA HIS A 73 22.22 7.63 2.73
C HIS A 73 23.63 7.97 3.21
N SER A 74 24.65 7.59 2.45
CA SER A 74 26.01 8.04 2.74
C SER A 74 26.14 9.54 2.46
N ARG A 75 26.93 10.24 3.28
CA ARG A 75 27.21 11.66 3.06
C ARG A 75 27.78 11.94 1.67
N VAL A 76 28.65 11.05 1.19
CA VAL A 76 29.27 11.13 -0.14
C VAL A 76 28.22 11.08 -1.23
N TYR A 77 27.22 10.20 -1.10
CA TYR A 77 26.10 10.13 -2.03
C TYR A 77 25.27 11.41 -2.03
N VAL A 78 24.85 11.91 -0.85
CA VAL A 78 24.05 13.14 -0.74
C VAL A 78 24.77 14.34 -1.36
N GLU A 79 26.05 14.52 -1.02
CA GLU A 79 26.90 15.57 -1.60
C GLU A 79 27.14 15.37 -3.11
N GLY A 80 27.17 14.12 -3.58
CA GLY A 80 27.21 13.76 -5.00
C GLY A 80 25.97 14.23 -5.75
N ILE A 81 24.77 13.89 -5.27
CA ILE A 81 23.50 14.36 -5.84
C ILE A 81 23.42 15.89 -5.78
N ALA A 82 23.94 16.54 -4.72
CA ALA A 82 23.92 17.99 -4.58
C ALA A 82 24.64 18.74 -5.71
N LYS A 83 25.63 18.12 -6.37
CA LYS A 83 26.38 18.68 -7.50
C LYS A 83 25.56 18.77 -8.79
N THR A 84 24.45 18.04 -8.91
CA THR A 84 23.54 18.10 -10.07
C THR A 84 23.02 19.52 -10.31
N ARG A 85 22.94 20.36 -9.26
CA ARG A 85 22.54 21.77 -9.37
C ARG A 85 23.35 22.60 -10.35
N THR A 86 24.63 22.29 -10.55
CA THR A 86 25.55 23.10 -11.37
C THR A 86 26.02 22.37 -12.62
N MET A 87 25.57 21.13 -12.84
CA MET A 87 25.89 20.36 -14.04
C MET A 87 25.13 20.90 -15.25
N ASN A 88 25.75 20.85 -16.42
CA ASN A 88 25.04 21.07 -17.69
C ASN A 88 24.25 19.79 -18.11
N LEU A 89 23.44 19.90 -19.16
CA LEU A 89 22.55 18.81 -19.60
C LEU A 89 23.29 17.51 -19.95
N GLU A 90 24.43 17.60 -20.63
CA GLU A 90 25.25 16.43 -21.00
C GLU A 90 25.85 15.77 -19.75
N GLU A 91 26.31 16.57 -18.79
CA GLU A 91 26.83 16.08 -17.51
C GLU A 91 25.75 15.39 -16.68
N LEU A 92 24.52 15.95 -16.67
CA LEU A 92 23.37 15.38 -15.98
C LEU A 92 22.94 14.05 -16.56
N GLU A 93 22.82 13.94 -17.89
CA GLU A 93 22.46 12.70 -18.57
C GLU A 93 23.54 11.62 -18.33
N ARG A 94 24.82 11.99 -18.46
CA ARG A 94 25.93 11.08 -18.15
C ARG A 94 25.90 10.64 -16.68
N PHE A 95 25.63 11.55 -15.74
CA PHE A 95 25.51 11.20 -14.33
C PHE A 95 24.33 10.26 -14.08
N ALA A 96 23.17 10.54 -14.67
CA ALA A 96 21.97 9.69 -14.61
C ALA A 96 22.26 8.26 -15.08
N SER A 97 22.97 8.11 -16.20
CA SER A 97 23.32 6.79 -16.76
C SER A 97 24.23 5.93 -15.88
N THR A 98 24.80 6.46 -14.80
CA THR A 98 25.56 5.67 -13.80
C THR A 98 24.68 4.97 -12.77
N PHE A 99 23.38 5.27 -12.78
CA PHE A 99 22.33 4.69 -11.95
C PHE A 99 21.30 3.98 -12.82
N ASP A 100 20.46 3.16 -12.18
CA ASP A 100 19.44 2.38 -12.89
C ASP A 100 18.12 3.15 -12.91
N ASP A 101 17.67 3.54 -14.10
CA ASP A 101 16.34 4.11 -14.35
C ASP A 101 15.99 5.38 -13.58
N VAL A 102 16.85 6.40 -13.68
CA VAL A 102 16.66 7.70 -13.05
C VAL A 102 17.05 8.81 -14.02
N TYR A 103 16.52 10.02 -13.79
CA TYR A 103 16.97 11.22 -14.46
C TYR A 103 17.28 12.32 -13.44
N PHE A 104 18.03 13.33 -13.88
CA PHE A 104 18.35 14.51 -13.08
C PHE A 104 18.25 15.77 -13.93
N ASN A 105 17.87 16.86 -13.28
CA ASN A 105 18.02 18.22 -13.74
C ASN A 105 18.51 19.11 -12.58
N ASN A 106 18.75 20.39 -12.84
CA ASN A 106 19.32 21.30 -11.84
C ASN A 106 18.43 21.51 -10.59
N TYR A 107 17.15 21.13 -10.65
CA TYR A 107 16.20 21.22 -9.53
C TYR A 107 16.01 19.89 -8.78
N SER A 108 16.62 18.80 -9.24
CA SER A 108 16.34 17.45 -8.74
C SER A 108 16.75 17.26 -7.28
N TYR A 109 17.92 17.75 -6.88
CA TYR A 109 18.30 17.73 -5.46
C TYR A 109 17.30 18.53 -4.61
N GLU A 110 16.89 19.71 -5.08
CA GLU A 110 15.96 20.55 -4.34
C GLU A 110 14.62 19.85 -4.15
N ALA A 111 14.02 19.34 -5.23
CA ALA A 111 12.79 18.56 -5.20
C ALA A 111 12.92 17.34 -4.27
N ALA A 112 14.00 16.58 -4.36
CA ALA A 112 14.22 15.41 -3.51
C ALA A 112 14.32 15.77 -2.01
N THR A 113 15.02 16.86 -1.66
CA THR A 113 15.07 17.31 -0.26
C THR A 113 13.72 17.84 0.25
N ILE A 114 12.91 18.44 -0.63
CA ILE A 114 11.55 18.86 -0.29
C ILE A 114 10.65 17.63 -0.11
N SER A 115 10.76 16.63 -0.99
CA SER A 115 10.03 15.35 -0.90
C SER A 115 10.24 14.71 0.48
N VAL A 116 11.50 14.49 0.89
CA VAL A 116 11.84 13.97 2.21
C VAL A 116 11.34 14.88 3.34
N GLY A 117 11.51 16.20 3.21
CA GLY A 117 11.10 17.16 4.24
C GLY A 117 9.59 17.20 4.47
N VAL A 118 8.79 17.08 3.41
CA VAL A 118 7.33 16.95 3.49
C VAL A 118 6.94 15.62 4.12
N SER A 119 7.59 14.51 3.77
CA SER A 119 7.36 13.21 4.43
C SER A 119 7.64 13.25 5.93
N LEU A 120 8.75 13.88 6.34
CA LEU A 120 9.10 14.06 7.74
C LEU A 120 8.05 14.89 8.48
N GLN A 121 7.59 16.00 7.90
CA GLN A 121 6.52 16.80 8.50
C GLN A 121 5.20 16.03 8.62
N ALA A 122 4.86 15.21 7.62
CA ALA A 122 3.66 14.38 7.64
C ALA A 122 3.71 13.33 8.75
N MET A 123 4.87 12.70 8.96
CA MET A 123 5.11 11.77 10.06
C MET A 123 5.14 12.48 11.42
N GLU A 124 5.87 13.60 11.55
CA GLU A 124 5.95 14.37 12.80
C GLU A 124 4.57 14.87 13.25
N ALA A 125 3.73 15.30 12.30
CA ALA A 125 2.38 15.79 12.58
C ALA A 125 1.48 14.72 13.21
N VAL A 126 1.51 13.49 12.69
CA VAL A 126 0.69 12.39 13.23
C VAL A 126 1.24 11.84 14.53
N LEU A 127 2.56 11.85 14.72
CA LEU A 127 3.19 11.48 16.00
C LEU A 127 2.92 12.50 17.11
N SER A 128 2.71 13.77 16.74
CA SER A 128 2.39 14.86 17.68
C SER A 128 0.93 14.86 18.13
N ASP A 129 0.06 14.05 17.51
CA ASP A 129 -1.32 13.90 17.94
C ASP A 129 -1.42 13.00 19.18
N GLU A 130 -1.61 13.61 20.34
CA GLU A 130 -1.78 12.92 21.62
C GLU A 130 -2.89 11.86 21.60
N LYS A 131 -3.92 12.05 20.76
CA LYS A 131 -5.04 11.11 20.64
C LYS A 131 -4.70 9.88 19.80
N ARG A 132 -3.59 9.89 19.05
CA ARG A 132 -3.13 8.81 18.16
C ARG A 132 -4.22 8.33 17.18
N LYS A 133 -5.00 9.28 16.66
CA LYS A 133 -6.14 9.02 15.74
C LYS A 133 -6.05 9.80 14.44
N SER A 134 -5.05 10.68 14.32
CA SER A 134 -4.77 11.40 13.09
C SER A 134 -4.10 10.53 12.05
N SER A 135 -4.25 10.96 10.80
CA SER A 135 -3.58 10.40 9.65
C SER A 135 -2.96 11.51 8.81
N SER A 136 -2.03 11.16 7.94
CA SER A 136 -1.46 12.11 6.99
C SER A 136 -1.27 11.51 5.60
N PHE A 137 -1.29 12.39 4.60
CA PHE A 137 -0.94 12.07 3.22
C PHE A 137 0.05 13.10 2.69
N ALA A 138 1.19 12.62 2.17
CA ALA A 138 2.22 13.42 1.54
C ALA A 138 2.18 13.22 0.02
N ALA A 139 1.66 14.20 -0.72
CA ALA A 139 1.69 14.22 -2.18
C ALA A 139 3.04 14.78 -2.65
N ILE A 140 3.99 13.90 -2.90
CA ILE A 140 5.42 14.21 -3.07
C ILE A 140 6.01 13.61 -4.35
N ARG A 141 7.07 14.23 -4.85
CA ARG A 141 7.96 13.66 -5.87
C ARG A 141 9.35 14.32 -5.81
N PRO A 142 10.45 13.62 -6.14
CA PRO A 142 10.53 12.23 -6.59
C PRO A 142 10.10 11.19 -5.54
N PRO A 143 9.73 9.97 -5.97
CA PRO A 143 9.49 8.83 -5.08
C PRO A 143 10.78 8.40 -4.34
N GLY A 144 10.68 7.42 -3.45
CA GLY A 144 11.77 7.05 -2.55
C GLY A 144 12.07 5.57 -2.36
N HIS A 145 11.10 4.65 -2.44
CA HIS A 145 11.28 3.28 -1.94
C HIS A 145 12.37 2.43 -2.62
N HIS A 146 12.85 2.82 -3.80
CA HIS A 146 13.97 2.15 -4.49
C HIS A 146 15.36 2.71 -4.15
N ALA A 147 15.44 3.94 -3.60
CA ALA A 147 16.73 4.57 -3.30
C ALA A 147 17.44 3.82 -2.15
N SER A 148 18.72 3.52 -2.36
CA SER A 148 19.55 2.77 -1.40
C SER A 148 20.67 3.66 -0.84
N HIS A 149 21.51 3.11 0.06
CA HIS A 149 22.53 3.86 0.79
C HIS A 149 23.40 4.78 -0.09
N GLU A 150 23.78 4.32 -1.29
CA GLU A 150 24.65 5.08 -2.20
C GLU A 150 24.16 5.10 -3.65
N LYS A 151 22.90 4.73 -3.91
CA LYS A 151 22.39 4.66 -5.28
C LYS A 151 20.97 5.19 -5.39
N ALA A 152 20.78 6.09 -6.36
CA ALA A 152 19.49 6.39 -6.96
C ALA A 152 19.06 5.19 -7.81
N CYS A 153 17.77 4.91 -7.88
CA CYS A 153 17.23 3.76 -8.61
C CYS A 153 15.73 3.94 -8.85
N GLY A 154 15.19 3.56 -10.01
CA GLY A 154 13.74 3.53 -10.27
C GLY A 154 13.05 4.85 -9.93
N PHE A 155 13.52 5.94 -10.53
CA PHE A 155 13.08 7.32 -10.28
C PHE A 155 13.33 7.87 -8.85
N CYS A 156 13.81 7.05 -7.92
CA CYS A 156 14.00 7.43 -6.53
C CYS A 156 15.42 7.99 -6.29
N ILE A 157 15.49 9.19 -5.69
CA ILE A 157 16.76 9.84 -5.34
C ILE A 157 17.10 9.64 -3.86
N PHE A 158 16.16 9.90 -2.96
CA PHE A 158 16.31 9.67 -1.51
C PHE A 158 15.15 8.82 -1.01
N ASN A 159 15.40 7.96 -0.03
CA ASN A 159 14.40 7.02 0.46
C ASN A 159 13.51 7.67 1.52
N ASN A 160 12.43 8.30 1.06
CA ASN A 160 11.48 9.05 1.90
C ASN A 160 10.98 8.22 3.08
N VAL A 161 10.45 7.01 2.81
CA VAL A 161 9.84 6.16 3.84
C VAL A 161 10.85 5.61 4.84
N ALA A 162 12.04 5.20 4.39
CA ALA A 162 13.07 4.69 5.28
C ALA A 162 13.66 5.79 6.16
N ILE A 163 13.83 7.01 5.64
CA ILE A 163 14.26 8.17 6.43
C ILE A 163 13.22 8.48 7.51
N CYS A 164 11.92 8.50 7.16
CA CYS A 164 10.84 8.65 8.15
C CYS A 164 10.91 7.55 9.23
N ALA A 165 11.08 6.28 8.84
CA ALA A 165 11.17 5.18 9.79
C ALA A 165 12.37 5.34 10.75
N LYS A 166 13.57 5.62 10.22
CA LYS A 166 14.78 5.84 11.03
C LYS A 166 14.64 7.07 11.94
N LYS A 167 14.05 8.15 11.45
CA LYS A 167 13.77 9.35 12.28
C LYS A 167 12.80 9.02 13.41
N ALA A 168 11.70 8.31 13.13
CA ALA A 168 10.75 7.90 14.16
C ALA A 168 11.37 6.99 15.23
N ARG A 169 12.29 6.09 14.85
CA ARG A 169 13.08 5.31 15.83
C ARG A 169 13.89 6.22 16.75
N ASN A 170 14.57 7.23 16.20
CA ASN A 170 15.33 8.22 16.99
C ASN A 170 14.43 9.09 17.89
N LEU A 171 13.15 9.26 17.53
CA LEU A 171 12.13 9.92 18.34
C LEU A 171 11.52 8.99 19.42
N GLY A 172 11.97 7.74 19.52
CA GLY A 172 11.55 6.79 20.56
C GLY A 172 10.37 5.90 20.19
N ILE A 173 9.96 5.84 18.91
CA ILE A 173 8.93 4.91 18.48
C ILE A 173 9.49 3.48 18.44
N GLU A 174 8.97 2.60 19.29
CA GLU A 174 9.54 1.25 19.51
C GLU A 174 9.39 0.27 18.35
N LYS A 175 8.31 0.36 17.57
CA LYS A 175 8.01 -0.53 16.46
C LYS A 175 7.39 0.25 15.32
N ILE A 176 7.87 0.04 14.11
CA ILE A 176 7.39 0.74 12.90
C ILE A 176 7.03 -0.32 11.87
N LEU A 177 5.83 -0.20 11.31
CA LEU A 177 5.40 -1.02 10.20
C LEU A 177 5.33 -0.15 8.94
N ILE A 178 6.03 -0.57 7.89
CA ILE A 178 5.93 -0.02 6.56
C ILE A 178 5.06 -0.98 5.74
N ILE A 179 4.00 -0.46 5.13
CA ILE A 179 3.17 -1.18 4.16
C ILE A 179 3.47 -0.58 2.80
N ASP A 180 4.01 -1.38 1.90
CA ASP A 180 4.32 -0.98 0.53
C ASP A 180 3.37 -1.72 -0.41
N TRP A 181 2.46 -0.96 -1.02
CA TRP A 181 1.51 -1.48 -2.01
C TRP A 181 1.77 -0.94 -3.42
N ASP A 182 2.90 -0.24 -3.61
CA ASP A 182 3.43 0.03 -4.94
C ASP A 182 3.66 -1.29 -5.67
N VAL A 183 3.40 -1.33 -6.98
CA VAL A 183 3.47 -2.56 -7.75
C VAL A 183 4.91 -3.07 -7.86
N HIS A 184 5.91 -2.22 -7.61
CA HIS A 184 7.32 -2.58 -7.56
C HIS A 184 7.77 -2.90 -6.13
N ALA A 185 8.68 -3.85 -6.00
CA ALA A 185 9.29 -4.14 -4.70
C ALA A 185 10.17 -2.96 -4.25
N GLY A 186 9.93 -2.40 -3.06
CA GLY A 186 10.75 -1.35 -2.44
C GLY A 186 12.11 -1.85 -1.91
N GLN A 187 13.02 -2.30 -2.77
CA GLN A 187 14.34 -2.83 -2.41
C GLN A 187 15.20 -1.86 -1.60
N GLY A 188 15.10 -0.57 -1.90
CA GLY A 188 15.90 0.46 -1.24
C GLY A 188 15.52 0.53 0.23
N THR A 189 14.22 0.49 0.48
CA THR A 189 13.63 0.44 1.81
C THR A 189 14.02 -0.85 2.52
N GLN A 190 13.91 -1.99 1.84
CA GLN A 190 14.34 -3.29 2.37
C GLN A 190 15.78 -3.21 2.90
N TYR A 191 16.72 -2.68 2.10
CA TYR A 191 18.12 -2.54 2.53
C TYR A 191 18.30 -1.54 3.67
N ALA A 192 17.61 -0.40 3.62
CA ALA A 192 17.74 0.65 4.60
C ALA A 192 17.25 0.26 6.01
N ILE A 193 16.37 -0.74 6.11
CA ILE A 193 15.82 -1.19 7.41
C ILE A 193 16.45 -2.49 7.93
N ALA A 194 17.35 -3.11 7.15
CA ALA A 194 17.87 -4.46 7.44
C ALA A 194 18.61 -4.57 8.78
N ASP A 195 19.17 -3.47 9.27
CA ASP A 195 19.91 -3.32 10.51
C ASP A 195 19.02 -3.08 11.75
N ASP A 196 17.72 -2.78 11.57
CA ASP A 196 16.80 -2.53 12.68
C ASP A 196 15.59 -3.50 12.67
N PRO A 197 15.60 -4.56 13.50
CA PRO A 197 14.51 -5.55 13.54
C PRO A 197 13.19 -4.99 14.10
N LYS A 198 13.17 -3.74 14.59
CA LYS A 198 11.96 -3.05 15.03
C LYS A 198 11.24 -2.31 13.90
N ILE A 199 11.84 -2.26 12.71
CA ILE A 199 11.20 -1.76 11.50
C ILE A 199 10.89 -2.98 10.62
N LYS A 200 9.61 -3.17 10.27
CA LYS A 200 9.19 -4.21 9.33
C LYS A 200 8.61 -3.60 8.07
N LEU A 201 8.89 -4.21 6.92
CA LEU A 201 8.30 -3.87 5.62
C LEU A 201 7.41 -5.02 5.17
N ILE A 202 6.14 -4.76 4.86
CA ILE A 202 5.29 -5.66 4.09
C ILE A 202 5.23 -5.11 2.67
N SER A 203 5.55 -5.91 1.66
CA SER A 203 5.46 -5.49 0.26
C SER A 203 4.69 -6.52 -0.56
N ILE A 204 3.60 -6.07 -1.19
CA ILE A 204 2.94 -6.78 -2.29
C ILE A 204 3.43 -6.17 -3.60
N HIS A 205 3.90 -6.98 -4.54
CA HIS A 205 4.48 -6.46 -5.77
C HIS A 205 4.39 -7.44 -6.92
N ARG A 206 4.35 -6.93 -8.16
CA ARG A 206 4.52 -7.74 -9.38
C ARG A 206 5.90 -8.40 -9.34
N TYR A 207 5.93 -9.70 -9.58
CA TYR A 207 7.14 -10.52 -9.45
C TYR A 207 7.38 -11.40 -10.68
N GLN A 208 6.33 -12.05 -11.20
CA GLN A 208 6.38 -12.94 -12.37
C GLN A 208 7.57 -13.93 -12.32
N HIS A 209 7.70 -14.65 -11.21
CA HIS A 209 8.76 -15.62 -10.98
C HIS A 209 10.18 -15.03 -11.09
N GLY A 210 10.35 -13.78 -10.63
CA GLY A 210 11.61 -13.07 -10.59
C GLY A 210 12.05 -12.52 -11.95
N LEU A 211 11.10 -12.37 -12.89
CA LEU A 211 11.34 -11.76 -14.21
C LEU A 211 10.99 -10.27 -14.24
N PHE A 212 10.19 -9.79 -13.29
CA PHE A 212 9.87 -8.37 -13.17
C PHE A 212 10.92 -7.65 -12.31
N TRP A 213 11.25 -6.40 -12.71
CA TRP A 213 12.20 -5.52 -12.04
C TRP A 213 11.77 -5.27 -10.56
N PRO A 214 12.67 -5.11 -9.55
CA PRO A 214 14.10 -4.74 -9.58
C PRO A 214 15.16 -5.84 -9.35
N ASN A 215 14.79 -7.10 -9.17
CA ASN A 215 15.72 -8.25 -9.05
C ASN A 215 16.59 -8.37 -7.78
N LEU A 216 16.06 -8.55 -6.55
CA LEU A 216 16.90 -8.50 -5.35
C LEU A 216 16.58 -9.51 -4.21
N PRO A 217 17.61 -10.01 -3.48
CA PRO A 217 17.46 -11.08 -2.49
C PRO A 217 16.71 -10.61 -1.24
N GLU A 218 15.89 -11.49 -0.65
CA GLU A 218 15.14 -11.28 0.60
C GLU A 218 16.03 -10.87 1.80
N ASN A 219 15.44 -10.18 2.77
CA ASN A 219 16.03 -10.00 4.10
C ASN A 219 15.01 -10.31 5.22
N LYS A 220 15.48 -10.37 6.47
CA LYS A 220 14.69 -10.80 7.63
C LYS A 220 13.61 -9.81 8.09
N ASN A 221 13.72 -8.53 7.73
CA ASN A 221 12.80 -7.49 8.17
C ASN A 221 11.71 -7.20 7.12
N THR A 222 11.77 -7.89 5.99
CA THR A 222 10.84 -7.73 4.87
C THR A 222 9.96 -8.96 4.72
N ILE A 223 8.67 -8.69 4.52
CA ILE A 223 7.59 -9.65 4.37
C ILE A 223 7.03 -9.48 2.95
N ASN A 224 7.51 -10.31 2.03
CA ASN A 224 7.17 -10.22 0.61
C ASN A 224 5.93 -11.06 0.26
N VAL A 225 5.03 -10.48 -0.54
CA VAL A 225 3.88 -11.15 -1.18
C VAL A 225 4.00 -10.99 -2.70
N PRO A 226 4.73 -11.88 -3.39
CA PRO A 226 5.04 -11.74 -4.80
C PRO A 226 3.87 -12.15 -5.72
N LEU A 227 3.47 -11.28 -6.65
CA LEU A 227 2.41 -11.55 -7.62
C LEU A 227 2.98 -12.16 -8.91
N ASN A 228 2.59 -13.41 -9.20
CA ASN A 228 3.06 -14.15 -10.37
C ASN A 228 2.15 -14.05 -11.61
N ALA A 229 1.09 -13.24 -11.54
CA ALA A 229 0.21 -12.94 -12.66
C ALA A 229 -0.19 -11.46 -12.63
N LEU A 230 -0.62 -10.97 -13.80
CA LEU A 230 -1.11 -9.62 -14.02
C LEU A 230 -2.62 -9.54 -13.78
N GLY A 231 -3.15 -8.31 -13.78
CA GLY A 231 -4.60 -8.06 -13.75
C GLY A 231 -5.27 -8.26 -12.39
N MET A 232 -4.49 -8.39 -11.32
CA MET A 232 -5.03 -8.41 -9.95
C MET A 232 -5.71 -7.07 -9.67
N GLY A 233 -6.89 -7.10 -9.06
CA GLY A 233 -7.70 -5.92 -8.83
C GLY A 233 -8.20 -5.83 -7.39
N ASP A 234 -9.34 -5.19 -7.22
CA ASP A 234 -9.91 -4.84 -5.92
C ASP A 234 -10.02 -6.04 -4.97
N SER A 235 -10.53 -7.17 -5.47
CA SER A 235 -10.72 -8.40 -4.69
C SER A 235 -9.42 -8.89 -4.06
N GLU A 236 -8.34 -8.94 -4.84
CA GLU A 236 -7.04 -9.41 -4.37
C GLU A 236 -6.39 -8.44 -3.40
N TYR A 237 -6.34 -7.16 -3.72
CA TYR A 237 -5.68 -6.17 -2.87
C TYR A 237 -6.42 -5.96 -1.55
N ILE A 238 -7.77 -5.95 -1.56
CA ILE A 238 -8.58 -5.92 -0.33
C ILE A 238 -8.35 -7.20 0.49
N ALA A 239 -8.32 -8.38 -0.14
CA ALA A 239 -8.03 -9.64 0.55
C ALA A 239 -6.62 -9.64 1.17
N PHE A 240 -5.62 -9.09 0.47
CA PHE A 240 -4.27 -8.90 0.99
C PHE A 240 -4.27 -8.01 2.25
N ILE A 241 -4.92 -6.85 2.21
CA ILE A 241 -5.02 -5.98 3.38
C ILE A 241 -5.73 -6.71 4.53
N GLN A 242 -6.90 -7.30 4.25
CA GLN A 242 -7.77 -7.87 5.27
C GLN A 242 -7.21 -9.14 5.93
N HIS A 243 -6.64 -10.06 5.14
CA HIS A 243 -6.24 -11.38 5.62
C HIS A 243 -4.75 -11.54 5.89
N PHE A 244 -3.94 -10.55 5.53
CA PHE A 244 -2.50 -10.60 5.75
C PHE A 244 -1.99 -9.39 6.53
N VAL A 245 -2.25 -8.17 6.04
CA VAL A 245 -1.74 -6.95 6.68
C VAL A 245 -2.38 -6.69 8.04
N ILE A 246 -3.72 -6.76 8.15
CA ILE A 246 -4.41 -6.52 9.42
C ILE A 246 -3.98 -7.50 10.53
N PRO A 247 -3.91 -8.82 10.30
CA PRO A 247 -3.35 -9.76 11.28
C PRO A 247 -1.93 -9.39 11.74
N ILE A 248 -1.06 -8.97 10.82
CA ILE A 248 0.29 -8.53 11.17
C ILE A 248 0.25 -7.24 12.01
N ILE A 249 -0.62 -6.26 11.70
CA ILE A 249 -0.78 -5.05 12.52
C ILE A 249 -1.18 -5.42 13.96
N GLN A 250 -2.11 -6.36 14.13
CA GLN A 250 -2.62 -6.80 15.43
C GLN A 250 -1.57 -7.55 16.26
N ASP A 251 -0.78 -8.42 15.63
CA ASP A 251 0.27 -9.17 16.32
C ASP A 251 1.52 -8.31 16.57
N PHE A 252 1.93 -7.52 15.57
CA PHE A 252 3.12 -6.68 15.64
C PHE A 252 2.91 -5.46 16.52
N MET A 253 1.68 -4.94 16.66
CA MET A 253 1.34 -3.75 17.46
C MET A 253 2.31 -2.58 17.22
N PRO A 254 2.38 -2.03 15.99
CA PRO A 254 3.27 -0.93 15.66
C PRO A 254 2.92 0.35 16.44
N GLY A 255 3.92 1.17 16.74
CA GLY A 255 3.73 2.51 17.29
C GLY A 255 3.53 3.59 16.22
N LEU A 256 3.80 3.26 14.96
CA LEU A 256 3.63 4.09 13.76
C LEU A 256 3.45 3.16 12.55
N ILE A 257 2.50 3.48 11.68
CA ILE A 257 2.34 2.85 10.37
C ILE A 257 2.69 3.87 9.29
N LEU A 258 3.64 3.51 8.43
CA LEU A 258 3.99 4.22 7.22
C LEU A 258 3.46 3.45 6.01
N VAL A 259 2.89 4.13 5.02
CA VAL A 259 2.49 3.51 3.76
C VAL A 259 3.31 4.10 2.63
N SER A 260 4.11 3.27 1.96
CA SER A 260 4.65 3.59 0.62
C SER A 260 3.50 3.40 -0.36
N SER A 261 2.87 4.52 -0.70
CA SER A 261 1.61 4.57 -1.42
C SER A 261 1.86 4.81 -2.90
N GLY A 262 2.33 3.77 -3.59
CA GLY A 262 2.34 3.72 -5.05
C GLY A 262 0.93 3.50 -5.61
N PHE A 263 0.70 4.01 -6.81
CA PHE A 263 -0.58 3.88 -7.52
C PHE A 263 -0.40 3.25 -8.91
N ASP A 264 0.69 2.54 -9.13
CA ASP A 264 0.98 1.82 -10.37
C ASP A 264 0.37 0.41 -10.40
N ALA A 265 -0.24 -0.06 -9.31
CA ALA A 265 -1.19 -1.18 -9.35
C ALA A 265 -2.60 -0.75 -9.85
N ALA A 266 -2.80 0.54 -10.12
CA ALA A 266 -4.08 1.06 -10.55
C ALA A 266 -4.47 0.63 -11.97
N PHE A 267 -5.77 0.65 -12.23
CA PHE A 267 -6.32 0.49 -13.57
C PHE A 267 -5.67 1.45 -14.57
N GLY A 268 -5.23 0.91 -15.71
CA GLY A 268 -4.65 1.66 -16.82
C GLY A 268 -3.14 1.93 -16.71
N ASP A 269 -2.50 1.57 -15.60
CA ASP A 269 -1.05 1.74 -15.44
C ASP A 269 -0.25 0.75 -16.33
N GLU A 270 0.68 1.30 -17.10
CA GLU A 270 1.47 0.55 -18.07
C GLU A 270 2.62 -0.26 -17.47
N GLU A 271 3.13 0.13 -16.30
CA GLU A 271 4.17 -0.60 -15.60
C GLU A 271 3.55 -1.73 -14.77
N GLY A 272 2.49 -1.45 -14.01
CA GLY A 272 1.89 -2.48 -13.16
C GLY A 272 1.07 -3.51 -13.91
N ASN A 273 0.29 -3.09 -14.91
CA ASN A 273 -0.70 -3.95 -15.60
C ASN A 273 -1.62 -4.70 -14.60
N MET A 274 -2.05 -3.99 -13.57
CA MET A 274 -3.02 -4.43 -12.56
C MET A 274 -4.33 -3.65 -12.74
N ASN A 275 -5.35 -3.97 -11.95
CA ASN A 275 -6.71 -3.45 -12.12
C ASN A 275 -7.30 -2.95 -10.79
N VAL A 276 -6.48 -2.39 -9.88
CA VAL A 276 -7.02 -1.77 -8.66
C VAL A 276 -7.76 -0.49 -9.06
N SER A 277 -9.03 -0.40 -8.69
CA SER A 277 -9.84 0.77 -8.96
C SER A 277 -9.61 1.86 -7.90
N PRO A 278 -10.01 3.11 -8.17
CA PRO A 278 -10.04 4.16 -7.16
C PRO A 278 -10.82 3.75 -5.90
N ALA A 279 -11.93 3.01 -6.05
CA ALA A 279 -12.68 2.46 -4.91
C ALA A 279 -11.89 1.39 -4.16
N GLY A 280 -11.10 0.56 -4.84
CA GLY A 280 -10.15 -0.36 -4.23
C GLY A 280 -9.19 0.37 -3.29
N TYR A 281 -8.57 1.46 -3.75
CA TYR A 281 -7.67 2.28 -2.92
C TYR A 281 -8.37 2.94 -1.72
N TYR A 282 -9.62 3.39 -1.87
CA TYR A 282 -10.43 3.83 -0.74
C TYR A 282 -10.55 2.71 0.31
N TRP A 283 -10.94 1.50 -0.10
CA TRP A 283 -11.18 0.39 0.82
C TRP A 283 -9.89 -0.10 1.47
N MET A 284 -8.80 -0.23 0.72
CA MET A 284 -7.47 -0.53 1.27
C MET A 284 -7.07 0.49 2.34
N THR A 285 -7.22 1.79 2.04
CA THR A 285 -6.90 2.88 2.97
C THR A 285 -7.76 2.83 4.22
N LYS A 286 -9.07 2.65 4.06
CA LYS A 286 -10.04 2.54 5.16
C LYS A 286 -9.71 1.37 6.09
N LEU A 287 -9.39 0.21 5.53
CA LEU A 287 -9.05 -0.99 6.27
C LEU A 287 -7.76 -0.81 7.09
N VAL A 288 -6.70 -0.27 6.46
CA VAL A 288 -5.44 0.04 7.16
C VAL A 288 -5.68 1.09 8.25
N LEU A 289 -6.42 2.17 7.96
CA LEU A 289 -6.75 3.21 8.95
C LEU A 289 -7.51 2.65 10.15
N ASN A 290 -8.52 1.81 9.92
CA ASN A 290 -9.29 1.20 11.00
C ASN A 290 -8.42 0.28 11.86
N ALA A 291 -7.55 -0.53 11.25
CA ALA A 291 -6.60 -1.37 11.98
C ALA A 291 -5.58 -0.53 12.78
N ALA A 292 -5.06 0.54 12.18
CA ALA A 292 -4.15 1.49 12.83
C ALA A 292 -4.78 2.10 14.08
N ILE A 293 -6.02 2.56 13.97
CA ILE A 293 -6.79 3.13 15.10
C ILE A 293 -7.04 2.09 16.19
N ALA A 294 -7.37 0.85 15.82
CA ALA A 294 -7.62 -0.22 16.78
C ALA A 294 -6.40 -0.52 17.67
N VAL A 295 -5.18 -0.41 17.12
CA VAL A 295 -3.93 -0.61 17.85
C VAL A 295 -3.31 0.68 18.39
N GLY A 296 -3.93 1.84 18.16
CA GLY A 296 -3.41 3.15 18.60
C GLY A 296 -2.13 3.59 17.86
N ALA A 297 -1.97 3.17 16.60
CA ALA A 297 -0.88 3.58 15.72
C ALA A 297 -1.32 4.74 14.82
N PRO A 298 -0.62 5.88 14.83
CA PRO A 298 -0.81 6.91 13.81
C PRO A 298 -0.43 6.38 12.41
N LEU A 299 -1.10 6.90 11.38
CA LEU A 299 -0.94 6.48 9.98
C LEU A 299 -0.37 7.62 9.13
N CYS A 300 0.72 7.38 8.40
CA CYS A 300 1.30 8.34 7.47
C CYS A 300 1.50 7.70 6.09
N MET A 301 0.86 8.25 5.06
CA MET A 301 0.94 7.77 3.68
C MET A 301 1.82 8.68 2.84
N LEU A 302 2.75 8.11 2.09
CA LEU A 302 3.73 8.81 1.26
C LEU A 302 3.57 8.37 -0.19
N MET A 303 3.32 9.30 -1.12
CA MET A 303 3.13 8.97 -2.54
C MET A 303 4.44 8.43 -3.16
N GLU A 304 4.35 7.31 -3.89
CA GLU A 304 5.46 6.66 -4.61
C GLU A 304 5.20 6.68 -6.14
N GLY A 305 5.00 5.51 -6.78
CA GLY A 305 4.71 5.32 -8.20
C GLY A 305 3.26 5.63 -8.63
N GLY A 306 2.90 5.23 -9.84
CA GLY A 306 1.61 5.50 -10.49
C GLY A 306 1.74 6.47 -11.65
N TYR A 307 1.57 5.97 -12.87
CA TYR A 307 2.00 6.61 -14.11
C TYR A 307 0.87 6.81 -15.12
N PHE A 308 -0.25 6.10 -14.97
CA PHE A 308 -1.49 6.50 -15.62
C PHE A 308 -2.15 7.66 -14.85
N ILE A 309 -1.78 8.89 -15.25
CA ILE A 309 -2.09 10.15 -14.56
C ILE A 309 -3.58 10.33 -14.25
N ASP A 310 -4.45 9.88 -15.16
CA ASP A 310 -5.89 9.99 -14.99
C ASP A 310 -6.38 9.15 -13.80
N SER A 311 -5.97 7.88 -13.67
CA SER A 311 -6.29 7.05 -12.50
C SER A 311 -5.62 7.59 -11.24
N LEU A 312 -4.32 7.91 -11.28
CA LEU A 312 -3.55 8.42 -10.14
C LEU A 312 -4.28 9.57 -9.40
N ALA A 313 -4.84 10.51 -10.15
CA ALA A 313 -5.55 11.65 -9.58
C ALA A 313 -6.80 11.20 -8.79
N TYR A 314 -7.57 10.24 -9.31
CA TYR A 314 -8.72 9.65 -8.63
C TYR A 314 -8.29 8.75 -7.47
N ASP A 315 -7.27 7.93 -7.63
CA ASP A 315 -6.80 7.01 -6.59
C ASP A 315 -6.38 7.77 -5.33
N VAL A 316 -5.61 8.86 -5.50
CA VAL A 316 -5.25 9.75 -4.38
C VAL A 316 -6.49 10.42 -3.79
N GLN A 317 -7.44 10.88 -4.61
CA GLN A 317 -8.70 11.46 -4.12
C GLN A 317 -9.42 10.48 -3.18
N PHE A 318 -9.59 9.23 -3.61
CA PHE A 318 -10.29 8.19 -2.88
C PHE A 318 -9.56 7.79 -1.58
N CYS A 319 -8.23 7.76 -1.57
CA CYS A 319 -7.44 7.63 -0.35
C CYS A 319 -7.75 8.77 0.65
N ILE A 320 -7.74 10.03 0.19
CA ILE A 320 -8.03 11.19 1.05
C ILE A 320 -9.46 11.15 1.60
N GLU A 321 -10.44 10.77 0.78
CA GLU A 321 -11.84 10.57 1.19
C GLU A 321 -11.94 9.50 2.29
N ALA A 322 -11.24 8.37 2.14
CA ALA A 322 -11.18 7.32 3.17
C ALA A 322 -10.56 7.85 4.47
N LEU A 323 -9.47 8.61 4.41
CA LEU A 323 -8.84 9.22 5.58
C LEU A 323 -9.75 10.23 6.29
N LEU A 324 -10.52 11.01 5.52
CA LEU A 324 -11.48 11.99 6.04
C LEU A 324 -12.77 11.35 6.57
N GLY A 325 -12.97 10.05 6.33
CA GLY A 325 -14.16 9.30 6.73
C GLY A 325 -15.39 9.63 5.88
N ASP A 326 -15.20 9.94 4.60
CA ASP A 326 -16.29 10.14 3.65
C ASP A 326 -17.10 8.87 3.39
N PRO A 327 -18.31 8.98 2.81
CA PRO A 327 -19.13 7.83 2.46
C PRO A 327 -18.36 6.78 1.65
N GLU A 328 -18.66 5.52 1.93
CA GLU A 328 -18.00 4.38 1.30
C GLU A 328 -18.49 4.25 -0.14
N PRO A 329 -17.57 4.17 -1.13
CA PRO A 329 -17.95 3.89 -2.51
C PRO A 329 -18.43 2.45 -2.65
N ASP A 330 -19.39 2.25 -3.54
CA ASP A 330 -19.80 0.90 -3.91
C ASP A 330 -18.65 0.17 -4.60
N ILE A 331 -18.52 -1.13 -4.37
CA ILE A 331 -17.46 -1.95 -4.96
C ILE A 331 -17.98 -3.36 -5.19
N GLN A 332 -17.80 -3.85 -6.41
CA GLN A 332 -18.16 -5.21 -6.77
C GLN A 332 -16.94 -6.11 -6.63
N LEU A 333 -16.93 -6.95 -5.60
CA LEU A 333 -15.86 -7.93 -5.39
C LEU A 333 -16.16 -9.23 -6.14
N GLU A 334 -15.12 -9.80 -6.70
CA GLU A 334 -15.11 -11.08 -7.39
C GLU A 334 -14.32 -12.14 -6.60
N LEU A 335 -14.34 -13.39 -7.08
CA LEU A 335 -13.47 -14.42 -6.53
C LEU A 335 -12.01 -14.10 -6.85
N CYS A 336 -11.15 -14.17 -5.83
CA CYS A 336 -9.73 -13.91 -6.04
C CYS A 336 -9.10 -14.90 -7.02
N ASN A 337 -8.18 -14.40 -7.85
CA ASN A 337 -7.39 -15.19 -8.76
C ASN A 337 -6.61 -16.29 -8.03
N ASN A 338 -6.60 -17.51 -8.58
CA ASN A 338 -5.90 -18.65 -7.98
C ASN A 338 -4.38 -18.44 -7.83
N VAL A 339 -3.75 -17.68 -8.73
CA VAL A 339 -2.31 -17.33 -8.66
C VAL A 339 -2.06 -16.36 -7.50
N PHE A 340 -2.97 -15.41 -7.28
CA PHE A 340 -2.91 -14.55 -6.09
C PHE A 340 -3.11 -15.36 -4.82
N LEU A 341 -4.13 -16.22 -4.75
CA LEU A 341 -4.39 -17.06 -3.57
C LEU A 341 -3.19 -17.95 -3.23
N HIS A 342 -2.52 -18.51 -4.23
CA HIS A 342 -1.28 -19.25 -4.02
C HIS A 342 -0.19 -18.37 -3.41
N SER A 343 -0.04 -17.15 -3.90
CA SER A 343 0.95 -16.17 -3.41
C SER A 343 0.66 -15.76 -1.96
N LEU A 344 -0.59 -15.41 -1.66
CA LEU A 344 -1.05 -15.04 -0.32
C LEU A 344 -0.89 -16.20 0.67
N HIS A 345 -1.35 -17.41 0.32
CA HIS A 345 -1.23 -18.57 1.21
C HIS A 345 0.22 -18.96 1.42
N SER A 346 1.05 -18.91 0.38
CA SER A 346 2.49 -19.14 0.51
C SER A 346 3.11 -18.19 1.54
N ALA A 347 2.80 -16.89 1.45
CA ALA A 347 3.28 -15.89 2.40
C ALA A 347 2.77 -16.18 3.83
N ILE A 348 1.47 -16.49 3.99
CA ILE A 348 0.89 -16.86 5.30
C ILE A 348 1.66 -18.03 5.92
N LEU A 349 1.91 -19.11 5.19
CA LEU A 349 2.66 -20.26 5.71
C LEU A 349 4.11 -19.92 6.03
N PHE A 350 4.76 -19.08 5.21
CA PHE A 350 6.16 -18.73 5.40
C PHE A 350 6.36 -17.87 6.67
N TYR A 351 5.50 -16.87 6.89
CA TYR A 351 5.60 -15.93 8.01
C TYR A 351 4.79 -16.34 9.25
N ALA A 352 4.04 -17.45 9.20
CA ALA A 352 3.23 -17.99 10.30
C ALA A 352 3.99 -18.06 11.63
N HIS A 353 5.24 -18.53 11.61
CA HIS A 353 6.05 -18.70 12.81
C HIS A 353 6.36 -17.39 13.58
N GLU A 354 6.22 -16.24 12.92
CA GLU A 354 6.46 -14.92 13.52
C GLU A 354 5.17 -14.25 14.05
N PHE A 355 4.01 -14.60 13.47
CA PHE A 355 2.74 -13.93 13.74
C PHE A 355 1.66 -14.95 14.14
N PRO A 356 1.26 -15.02 15.42
CA PRO A 356 0.25 -15.97 15.91
C PRO A 356 -1.04 -16.01 15.09
N SER A 357 -1.52 -14.86 14.61
CA SER A 357 -2.72 -14.75 13.78
C SER A 357 -2.50 -15.38 12.40
N LEU A 358 -1.30 -15.26 11.81
CA LEU A 358 -0.95 -15.97 10.58
C LEU A 358 -0.71 -17.47 10.81
N GLN A 359 -0.14 -17.87 11.95
CA GLN A 359 -0.01 -19.28 12.32
C GLN A 359 -1.35 -19.97 12.35
N LEU A 360 -2.35 -19.32 12.96
CA LEU A 360 -3.71 -19.83 12.95
C LEU A 360 -4.26 -19.98 11.54
N LEU A 361 -4.12 -18.95 10.69
CA LEU A 361 -4.57 -19.01 9.29
C LEU A 361 -3.86 -20.13 8.52
N ALA A 362 -2.58 -20.36 8.76
CA ALA A 362 -1.80 -21.44 8.17
C ALA A 362 -2.31 -22.83 8.62
N ASP A 363 -2.56 -23.02 9.91
CA ASP A 363 -3.04 -24.28 10.48
C ASP A 363 -4.43 -24.64 9.92
N VAL A 364 -5.33 -23.66 9.88
CA VAL A 364 -6.67 -23.77 9.31
C VAL A 364 -6.60 -24.13 7.83
N THR A 365 -5.83 -23.37 7.05
CA THR A 365 -5.65 -23.60 5.61
C THR A 365 -5.09 -25.00 5.35
N CYS A 366 -4.09 -25.44 6.12
CA CYS A 366 -3.53 -26.79 6.01
C CYS A 366 -4.56 -27.88 6.36
N HIS A 367 -5.32 -27.70 7.45
CA HIS A 367 -6.31 -28.68 7.90
C HIS A 367 -7.37 -28.94 6.83
N ILE A 368 -7.93 -27.86 6.29
CA ILE A 368 -8.96 -27.93 5.26
C ILE A 368 -8.43 -28.62 4.01
N ARG A 369 -7.26 -28.21 3.51
CA ARG A 369 -6.69 -28.82 2.30
C ARG A 369 -6.51 -30.32 2.47
N MET A 370 -6.07 -30.78 3.64
CA MET A 370 -6.01 -32.21 3.95
C MET A 370 -7.38 -32.90 3.92
N ARG A 371 -8.42 -32.26 4.47
CA ARG A 371 -9.80 -32.80 4.48
C ARG A 371 -10.45 -32.85 3.10
N CYS A 372 -10.17 -31.85 2.26
CA CYS A 372 -10.71 -31.73 0.92
C CYS A 372 -9.84 -32.43 -0.14
N PHE A 373 -8.81 -33.17 0.26
CA PHE A 373 -7.84 -33.82 -0.65
C PHE A 373 -7.17 -32.85 -1.63
N ILE A 374 -7.01 -31.59 -1.23
CA ILE A 374 -6.31 -30.56 -2.00
C ILE A 374 -4.81 -30.67 -1.70
N PRO A 375 -3.92 -30.66 -2.71
CA PRO A 375 -2.47 -30.75 -2.50
C PRO A 375 -1.92 -29.71 -1.52
N LYS A 376 -0.81 -30.00 -0.85
CA LYS A 376 -0.13 -29.00 0.00
C LYS A 376 0.30 -27.79 -0.83
N ILE A 377 0.36 -26.63 -0.17
CA ILE A 377 0.84 -25.40 -0.79
C ILE A 377 2.35 -25.53 -0.99
N THR A 378 2.80 -25.32 -2.22
CA THR A 378 4.22 -25.16 -2.52
C THR A 378 4.65 -23.75 -2.14
N LEU A 379 5.65 -23.62 -1.27
CA LEU A 379 6.15 -22.30 -0.88
C LEU A 379 6.86 -21.63 -2.08
N ILE A 380 6.56 -20.35 -2.26
CA ILE A 380 7.29 -19.45 -3.16
C ILE A 380 8.48 -18.93 -2.37
N HIS A 381 9.67 -19.28 -2.84
CA HIS A 381 10.90 -18.63 -2.43
C HIS A 381 11.19 -17.52 -3.43
N THR A 382 11.30 -16.26 -2.98
CA THR A 382 11.63 -15.19 -3.92
C THR A 382 13.12 -15.23 -4.24
N GLU A 383 13.42 -15.80 -5.40
CA GLU A 383 14.73 -15.81 -6.04
C GLU A 383 14.61 -15.08 -7.37
N TYR A 384 15.14 -13.87 -7.43
CA TYR A 384 15.11 -13.10 -8.66
C TYR A 384 16.12 -13.62 -9.68
N LYS A 385 15.69 -13.68 -10.95
CA LYS A 385 16.53 -14.10 -12.06
C LYS A 385 17.17 -12.85 -12.63
N TYR A 386 18.38 -12.54 -12.18
CA TYR A 386 19.11 -11.38 -12.68
C TYR A 386 19.26 -11.45 -14.21
N GLN A 387 18.54 -10.58 -14.91
CA GLN A 387 18.81 -10.22 -16.30
C GLN A 387 19.33 -8.80 -16.31
N LYS A 388 20.62 -8.65 -16.59
CA LYS A 388 21.21 -7.34 -16.85
C LYS A 388 20.54 -6.76 -18.10
N VAL A 389 19.97 -5.57 -18.00
CA VAL A 389 19.27 -4.89 -19.12
C VAL A 389 20.24 -4.56 -20.27
N SER A 390 21.56 -4.62 -20.05
CA SER A 390 22.55 -4.63 -21.14
C SER A 390 23.73 -5.56 -20.85
N ASN A 391 24.15 -6.29 -21.88
CA ASN A 391 25.40 -7.06 -21.92
C ASN A 391 26.62 -6.16 -22.20
N ASP A 392 26.46 -4.83 -22.17
CA ASP A 392 27.56 -3.92 -22.48
C ASP A 392 28.57 -3.89 -21.33
N GLU A 393 29.85 -4.02 -21.69
CA GLU A 393 31.01 -3.99 -20.79
C GLU A 393 31.16 -2.64 -20.05
N LYS A 394 30.39 -1.63 -20.46
CA LYS A 394 30.28 -0.33 -19.81
C LYS A 394 28.98 -0.33 -19.02
N ASN A 395 29.05 -0.34 -17.69
CA ASN A 395 27.90 -0.22 -16.78
C ASN A 395 27.18 1.13 -16.96
N VAL A 396 26.46 1.32 -18.07
CA VAL A 396 25.76 2.55 -18.45
C VAL A 396 24.31 2.16 -18.72
N TYR A 397 23.39 2.77 -17.98
CA TYR A 397 21.96 2.56 -18.15
C TYR A 397 21.44 3.43 -19.32
N PRO A 398 20.60 2.89 -20.23
CA PRO A 398 19.98 3.70 -21.28
C PRO A 398 19.12 4.82 -20.67
N THR A 399 19.27 6.06 -21.14
CA THR A 399 18.58 7.24 -20.58
C THR A 399 17.52 7.83 -21.50
N ARG A 400 17.29 7.23 -22.67
CA ARG A 400 16.39 7.71 -23.72
C ARG A 400 15.62 6.56 -24.35
N GLY A 401 14.34 6.79 -24.66
CA GLY A 401 13.52 5.85 -25.43
C GLY A 401 13.24 4.54 -24.68
N ILE A 402 13.32 4.58 -23.34
CA ILE A 402 12.96 3.45 -22.47
C ILE A 402 11.45 3.22 -22.55
N TYR A 403 10.69 4.31 -22.48
CA TYR A 403 9.24 4.31 -22.44
C TYR A 403 8.65 4.64 -23.80
N SER A 404 7.53 3.99 -24.13
CA SER A 404 6.84 4.18 -25.40
C SER A 404 5.44 4.72 -25.15
N ARG A 405 5.17 5.91 -25.69
CA ARG A 405 3.86 6.54 -25.53
C ARG A 405 2.74 5.64 -26.09
N PRO A 406 1.71 5.29 -25.30
CA PRO A 406 0.57 4.56 -25.81
C PRO A 406 -0.17 5.32 -26.91
N ALA A 407 -0.84 4.58 -27.80
CA ALA A 407 -1.66 5.21 -28.83
C ALA A 407 -2.82 6.00 -28.20
N GLU A 408 -3.12 7.19 -28.75
CA GLU A 408 -4.20 8.07 -28.24
C GLU A 408 -5.58 7.38 -28.20
N SER A 409 -5.82 6.41 -29.09
CA SER A 409 -7.04 5.58 -29.05
C SER A 409 -7.12 4.71 -27.81
N VAL A 410 -6.00 4.16 -27.34
CA VAL A 410 -5.93 3.34 -26.11
C VAL A 410 -6.17 4.23 -24.89
N ILE A 411 -5.47 5.37 -24.80
CA ILE A 411 -5.63 6.33 -23.69
C ILE A 411 -7.09 6.78 -23.57
N ARG A 412 -7.73 7.12 -24.68
CA ARG A 412 -9.15 7.51 -24.71
C ARG A 412 -10.09 6.39 -24.25
N CYS A 413 -9.81 5.13 -24.61
CA CYS A 413 -10.59 3.98 -24.15
C CYS A 413 -10.48 3.84 -22.62
N LEU A 414 -9.25 3.84 -22.11
CA LEU A 414 -8.98 3.74 -20.67
C LEU A 414 -9.64 4.88 -19.88
N ARG A 415 -9.59 6.11 -20.39
CA ARG A 415 -10.29 7.26 -19.77
C ARG A 415 -11.80 7.04 -19.68
N GLN A 416 -12.41 6.56 -20.76
CA GLN A 416 -13.85 6.29 -20.78
C GLN A 416 -14.20 5.19 -19.77
N GLU A 417 -13.44 4.10 -19.73
CA GLU A 417 -13.64 3.02 -18.77
C GLU A 417 -13.47 3.50 -17.31
N LEU A 418 -12.45 4.33 -17.04
CA LEU A 418 -12.25 4.93 -15.72
C LEU A 418 -13.42 5.83 -15.31
N GLU A 419 -13.94 6.66 -16.21
CA GLU A 419 -15.11 7.50 -15.95
C GLU A 419 -16.35 6.65 -15.63
N GLU A 420 -16.56 5.57 -16.38
CA GLU A 420 -17.65 4.62 -16.13
C GLU A 420 -17.51 3.93 -14.76
N MET A 421 -16.29 3.54 -14.37
CA MET A 421 -16.01 3.01 -13.02
C MET A 421 -16.40 4.03 -11.95
N ILE A 422 -15.87 5.25 -12.00
CA ILE A 422 -16.14 6.29 -11.00
C ILE A 422 -17.64 6.58 -10.85
N LEU A 423 -18.37 6.63 -11.97
CA LEU A 423 -19.83 6.82 -11.95
C LEU A 423 -20.54 5.65 -11.27
N SER A 424 -20.08 4.42 -11.51
CA SER A 424 -20.62 3.23 -10.87
C SER A 424 -20.36 3.21 -9.35
N ASN A 425 -19.16 3.56 -8.91
CA ASN A 425 -18.77 3.63 -7.49
C ASN A 425 -19.57 4.69 -6.70
N SER A 426 -20.00 5.76 -7.37
CA SER A 426 -20.79 6.85 -6.78
C SER A 426 -22.28 6.54 -6.68
N CYS A 427 -22.78 5.59 -7.47
CA CYS A 427 -24.18 5.18 -7.43
C CYS A 427 -24.36 4.17 -6.29
N CYS A 428 -25.00 4.57 -5.19
CA CYS A 428 -25.59 3.62 -4.24
C CYS A 428 -26.72 2.83 -4.92
N LYS A 429 -26.39 1.92 -5.83
CA LYS A 429 -27.31 0.84 -6.16
C LYS A 429 -27.28 -0.09 -4.96
N LYS A 430 -28.27 0.06 -4.08
CA LYS A 430 -28.73 -1.08 -3.28
C LYS A 430 -29.25 -2.13 -4.25
N ASN A 431 -28.35 -2.87 -4.89
CA ASN A 431 -28.73 -4.10 -5.55
C ASN A 431 -29.16 -5.05 -4.42
N ASN A 432 -30.39 -5.55 -4.53
CA ASN A 432 -31.00 -6.53 -3.62
C ASN A 432 -30.33 -7.92 -3.72
N GLU A 433 -29.06 -7.97 -4.13
CA GLU A 433 -28.22 -9.16 -4.24
C GLU A 433 -27.08 -8.98 -3.25
N THR A 434 -27.41 -9.08 -1.96
CA THR A 434 -26.49 -8.89 -0.85
C THR A 434 -26.53 -10.12 0.04
N ILE A 435 -25.35 -10.62 0.42
CA ILE A 435 -25.23 -11.45 1.64
C ILE A 435 -25.28 -10.45 2.79
N SER A 436 -26.43 -10.31 3.45
CA SER A 436 -26.58 -9.47 4.62
C SER A 436 -26.39 -10.27 5.90
N LEU A 437 -25.48 -9.83 6.76
CA LEU A 437 -25.37 -10.28 8.15
C LEU A 437 -26.39 -9.48 8.98
N ALA A 438 -27.47 -10.12 9.41
CA ALA A 438 -28.45 -9.50 10.29
C ALA A 438 -28.23 -9.94 11.74
N PHE A 439 -28.13 -8.98 12.65
CA PHE A 439 -28.11 -9.22 14.09
C PHE A 439 -29.52 -9.02 14.63
N THR A 440 -30.07 -10.07 15.22
CA THR A 440 -31.31 -9.96 16.00
C THR A 440 -30.99 -10.19 17.45
N GLU A 441 -31.16 -9.15 18.27
CA GLU A 441 -31.16 -9.27 19.72
C GLU A 441 -32.51 -9.84 20.15
N LYS A 442 -32.48 -11.03 20.77
CA LYS A 442 -33.62 -11.50 21.54
C LYS A 442 -33.37 -11.14 23.00
N ILE A 443 -34.22 -10.27 23.53
CA ILE A 443 -34.30 -10.01 24.96
C ILE A 443 -35.23 -11.09 25.52
N ASP A 444 -34.69 -12.04 26.27
CA ASP A 444 -35.51 -13.01 26.99
C ASP A 444 -35.91 -12.42 28.36
N GLU A 445 -37.02 -12.88 28.95
CA GLU A 445 -37.62 -12.34 30.20
C GLU A 445 -36.74 -12.50 31.47
N SER A 446 -35.48 -12.91 31.31
CA SER A 446 -34.49 -13.11 32.39
C SER A 446 -33.28 -12.15 32.35
N GLU A 447 -33.35 -11.06 31.59
CA GLU A 447 -32.27 -10.03 31.47
C GLU A 447 -30.93 -10.53 30.90
N ASN A 448 -30.87 -11.71 30.28
CA ASN A 448 -29.74 -12.09 29.42
C ASN A 448 -30.08 -11.80 27.95
N THR A 449 -29.24 -10.99 27.30
CA THR A 449 -29.28 -10.75 25.84
C THR A 449 -28.49 -11.83 25.13
N GLU A 450 -29.17 -12.70 24.39
CA GLU A 450 -28.53 -13.57 23.40
C GLU A 450 -28.65 -12.94 22.02
N THR A 451 -27.50 -12.75 21.37
CA THR A 451 -27.42 -12.28 19.98
C THR A 451 -27.33 -13.49 19.06
N GLU A 452 -28.38 -13.77 18.30
CA GLU A 452 -28.33 -14.79 17.25
C GLU A 452 -27.94 -14.16 15.91
N LEU A 453 -26.96 -14.78 15.24
CA LEU A 453 -26.50 -14.42 13.91
C LEU A 453 -27.10 -15.39 12.89
N HIS A 454 -27.87 -14.88 11.93
CA HIS A 454 -28.40 -15.70 10.83
C HIS A 454 -27.91 -15.17 9.48
N THR A 455 -27.64 -16.09 8.56
CA THR A 455 -27.17 -15.80 7.19
C THR A 455 -28.27 -16.16 6.20
N GLU A 456 -28.81 -15.18 5.48
CA GLU A 456 -29.72 -15.43 4.35
C GLU A 456 -28.94 -15.40 3.04
N VAL A 457 -29.14 -16.42 2.21
CA VAL A 457 -28.52 -16.55 0.88
C VAL A 457 -29.63 -16.73 -0.15
N ASN A 458 -29.80 -15.74 -1.03
CA ASN A 458 -30.71 -15.83 -2.17
C ASN A 458 -29.93 -16.24 -3.42
N ASP A 459 -30.28 -17.42 -3.96
CA ASP A 459 -29.85 -18.09 -5.20
C ASP A 459 -28.55 -17.61 -5.90
N LEU A 460 -27.46 -18.37 -5.73
CA LEU A 460 -26.31 -18.39 -6.65
C LEU A 460 -25.69 -19.80 -6.70
N GLU A 461 -25.17 -20.19 -7.88
CA GLU A 461 -24.72 -21.55 -8.18
C GLU A 461 -23.69 -22.11 -7.18
N ARG A 462 -24.01 -23.31 -6.68
CA ARG A 462 -23.75 -23.82 -5.33
C ARG A 462 -22.36 -24.41 -5.02
N ARG A 463 -21.31 -24.17 -5.80
CA ARG A 463 -20.02 -24.88 -5.56
C ARG A 463 -18.86 -23.98 -5.15
N THR A 464 -18.51 -22.98 -5.94
CA THR A 464 -17.27 -22.22 -5.70
C THR A 464 -17.38 -21.20 -4.55
N VAL A 465 -18.57 -20.61 -4.36
CA VAL A 465 -18.85 -19.65 -3.27
C VAL A 465 -19.00 -20.37 -1.91
N VAL A 466 -19.55 -21.58 -1.93
CA VAL A 466 -19.64 -22.45 -0.74
C VAL A 466 -18.24 -22.88 -0.31
N ASP A 467 -17.38 -23.27 -1.25
CA ASP A 467 -15.98 -23.65 -0.95
C ASP A 467 -15.16 -22.46 -0.41
N PHE A 468 -15.39 -21.23 -0.88
CA PHE A 468 -14.70 -20.03 -0.38
C PHE A 468 -15.20 -19.57 1.00
N MET A 469 -16.53 -19.54 1.21
CA MET A 469 -17.14 -19.13 2.48
C MET A 469 -16.94 -20.19 3.60
N GLN A 470 -16.96 -21.48 3.25
CA GLN A 470 -16.70 -22.56 4.22
C GLN A 470 -15.22 -22.64 4.63
N LEU A 471 -14.28 -22.18 3.79
CA LEU A 471 -12.87 -22.20 4.14
C LEU A 471 -12.41 -21.06 5.04
N HIS A 472 -12.80 -19.82 4.71
CA HIS A 472 -12.15 -18.64 5.28
C HIS A 472 -13.06 -17.82 6.20
N VAL A 473 -14.37 -17.84 6.00
CA VAL A 473 -15.30 -16.97 6.75
C VAL A 473 -15.82 -17.65 8.01
N LEU A 474 -16.24 -18.92 7.94
CA LEU A 474 -16.78 -19.63 9.12
C LEU A 474 -15.73 -19.92 10.19
N ILE A 475 -14.48 -20.17 9.81
CA ILE A 475 -13.41 -20.45 10.78
C ILE A 475 -12.87 -19.15 11.40
N PHE A 476 -12.87 -18.05 10.65
CA PHE A 476 -12.52 -16.72 11.16
C PHE A 476 -13.60 -16.17 12.11
N LEU A 477 -14.89 -16.35 11.78
CA LEU A 477 -16.01 -16.00 12.67
C LEU A 477 -16.08 -16.89 13.93
N TYR A 478 -15.76 -18.18 13.81
CA TYR A 478 -15.65 -19.09 14.96
C TYR A 478 -14.52 -18.69 15.92
N PHE A 479 -13.41 -18.16 15.41
CA PHE A 479 -12.29 -17.73 16.25
C PHE A 479 -12.54 -16.39 16.96
N LEU A 480 -13.24 -15.45 16.30
CA LEU A 480 -13.66 -14.18 16.90
C LEU A 480 -14.55 -14.38 18.13
N ASN A 481 -15.40 -15.41 18.15
CA ASN A 481 -16.24 -15.71 19.32
C ASN A 481 -15.42 -16.25 20.52
N ARG A 482 -14.24 -16.86 20.28
CA ARG A 482 -13.41 -17.46 21.33
C ARG A 482 -12.48 -16.52 22.07
N VAL A 483 -12.19 -15.34 21.53
CA VAL A 483 -11.36 -14.32 22.21
C VAL A 483 -12.13 -13.69 23.39
N PHE A 484 -13.46 -13.89 23.47
CA PHE A 484 -14.34 -13.32 24.50
C PHE A 484 -14.57 -14.18 25.77
N ASN A 485 -13.56 -14.92 26.27
CA ASN A 485 -13.46 -15.55 27.62
C ASN A 485 -14.30 -16.81 27.95
N ILE A 486 -13.83 -18.01 27.59
CA ILE A 486 -14.20 -19.30 28.24
C ILE A 486 -12.93 -20.14 28.53
N SER A 487 -12.85 -20.76 29.72
CA SER A 487 -11.63 -21.34 30.32
C SER A 487 -11.06 -22.60 29.62
N SER A 488 -9.76 -22.79 29.79
CA SER A 488 -8.83 -23.55 28.95
C SER A 488 -8.65 -25.06 29.24
N SER A 489 -9.69 -25.83 29.58
CA SER A 489 -9.51 -27.26 29.92
C SER A 489 -9.97 -28.31 28.90
N ASP A 490 -10.81 -28.00 27.90
CA ASP A 490 -11.50 -29.08 27.16
C ASP A 490 -11.67 -28.84 25.66
N TRP A 491 -10.57 -28.74 24.89
CA TRP A 491 -10.70 -28.84 23.43
C TRP A 491 -9.66 -29.78 22.82
N LYS A 492 -10.15 -30.89 22.25
CA LYS A 492 -9.44 -31.70 21.27
C LYS A 492 -9.84 -31.21 19.88
N VAL A 493 -8.89 -31.25 18.94
CA VAL A 493 -9.02 -30.84 17.53
C VAL A 493 -10.26 -31.39 16.80
N ASN A 494 -10.90 -32.45 17.33
CA ASN A 494 -12.08 -33.08 16.75
C ASN A 494 -13.39 -32.28 16.92
N ASP A 495 -13.46 -31.33 17.86
CA ASP A 495 -14.71 -30.59 18.12
C ASP A 495 -14.95 -29.44 17.13
N ILE A 496 -13.97 -29.11 16.28
CA ILE A 496 -14.07 -28.12 15.20
C ILE A 496 -14.77 -28.73 13.95
N VAL A 497 -14.89 -30.07 13.88
CA VAL A 497 -15.29 -30.80 12.65
C VAL A 497 -16.79 -31.11 12.58
N ARG A 498 -17.60 -30.65 13.55
CA ARG A 498 -19.05 -30.94 13.58
C ARG A 498 -19.97 -29.77 13.23
N LEU A 499 -19.41 -28.58 13.05
CA LEU A 499 -20.07 -27.41 12.46
C LEU A 499 -19.59 -27.26 11.02
#